data_AF-A0A0S8JKP1-F1
#
_entry.id   AF-A0A0S8JKP1-F1
#
_cell.length_a   1.000
_cell.length_b   1.000
_cell.length_c   1.000
_cell.angle_alpha   90.00
_cell.angle_beta   90.00
_cell.angle_gamma   90.00
#
_symmetry.space_group_name_H-M   'P 1'
#
loop_
_entity.id
_entity.type
_entity.pdbx_description
1 polymer ?
#
loop_
_entity_poly.entity_id
_entity_poly.type
_entity_poly.pdbx_seq_one_letter_code
_entity_poly.pdbx_strand_id
1 'polypeptide(L)'
;MGWLARVHAAETDATAPGNLAASPATAETKAADVSRPLVTKAARFYGEQRWPGCRIVSVTPYYAFDGSINAYAVQFAREGSPLETEAGIKEQVAAGEDRLNKVRGSRPKAPIDDMAEAARDMSVADPAQRGGPVFENRGPTTAGIRVVLPSTVVAKASERQKAAALYKERLAAWRRDVRAAANEAVLPDQIGTVLIAARRDVYPLLERFDGVAPHLKFQAKIRRLAAIPKDQPEAVARTFYVGPMAFFHEPATATGTVKATPERVINPLAEQVFDLRVQKATGSQGRLPAAAFGKLAIAPEQFWDSIDKKGVAPKTGEPGPSATPAFPIVGVPYYHQDDYGAGCCGPNATAQALGYWDDNGYGNLVDNGHANNGHEDELIFALMKAQNYNPSNGTYGNKIAPGLVAVCNYNTYGNELSFSSSEIGSPSWGGDIKGEIIHRRPFVYFNWDTNSYPNWAHFTTAMGYNEDAGHILFVNYNYSPDTPYELNWDNISSQNEFMYPVKPGGTPMFDTIWTEDFEDSTLAEWSFRSQGLYPPSWGRTSYRSHVSTPHPSPPNGNPAFSAYCHPWFGSPPGPYVHNMDAMMVLGPFSTYKSSGELSAYIWRRIPDTNGDAIALMASLDGSGFSGTAYF
;
A
#
# COMPACT_ATOMS: atom_id res chain seq x y z
N MET A 1 -26.88 -14.16 -4.25
CA MET A 1 -27.13 -15.58 -3.91
C MET A 1 -26.47 -16.44 -4.97
N GLY A 2 -25.69 -17.45 -4.56
CA GLY A 2 -24.76 -18.22 -5.41
C GLY A 2 -23.34 -17.69 -5.25
N TRP A 3 -22.34 -18.46 -4.80
CA TRP A 3 -22.00 -19.82 -5.22
C TRP A 3 -21.29 -20.61 -4.10
N LEU A 4 -21.85 -21.79 -3.80
CA LEU A 4 -21.18 -22.97 -3.27
C LEU A 4 -21.01 -23.90 -4.46
N ALA A 5 -19.79 -24.40 -4.69
CA ALA A 5 -19.43 -25.66 -5.37
C ALA A 5 -18.22 -25.48 -6.31
N ARG A 6 -17.12 -26.17 -5.98
CA ARG A 6 -16.42 -27.08 -6.89
C ARG A 6 -15.34 -27.82 -6.09
N VAL A 7 -15.69 -29.01 -5.65
CA VAL A 7 -14.75 -30.06 -5.26
C VAL A 7 -15.26 -31.37 -5.88
N HIS A 8 -14.33 -32.09 -6.52
CA HIS A 8 -14.33 -33.45 -7.07
C HIS A 8 -14.97 -33.78 -8.43
N ALA A 9 -14.09 -34.24 -9.33
CA ALA A 9 -14.17 -35.58 -9.91
C ALA A 9 -12.74 -36.15 -10.05
N ALA A 10 -12.44 -37.21 -9.30
CA ALA A 10 -11.35 -38.13 -9.58
C ALA A 10 -11.93 -39.55 -9.42
N GLU A 11 -11.69 -40.37 -10.43
CA GLU A 11 -12.24 -41.71 -10.58
C GLU A 11 -11.71 -42.69 -9.53
N THR A 12 -12.53 -43.70 -9.34
CA THR A 12 -12.48 -44.82 -8.39
C THR A 12 -11.20 -45.63 -8.44
N ASP A 13 -10.63 -45.92 -7.26
CA ASP A 13 -10.18 -47.28 -6.97
C ASP A 13 -10.33 -47.60 -5.47
N ALA A 14 -10.92 -48.75 -5.20
CA ALA A 14 -11.45 -49.15 -3.91
C ALA A 14 -10.44 -49.99 -3.12
N THR A 15 -10.00 -49.50 -1.96
CA THR A 15 -9.42 -50.35 -0.90
C THR A 15 -9.84 -49.85 0.49
N ALA A 16 -10.19 -50.83 1.34
CA ALA A 16 -10.84 -50.80 2.66
C ALA A 16 -10.46 -49.69 3.68
N PRO A 17 -11.37 -49.33 4.60
CA PRO A 17 -11.11 -48.31 5.63
C PRO A 17 -10.26 -48.87 6.78
N GLY A 18 -9.07 -48.30 6.94
CA GLY A 18 -8.28 -48.42 8.17
C GLY A 18 -8.83 -47.47 9.24
N ASN A 19 -9.17 -48.02 10.41
CA ASN A 19 -9.53 -47.28 11.62
C ASN A 19 -8.40 -46.31 12.02
N LEU A 20 -8.54 -45.03 11.71
CA LEU A 20 -7.79 -43.95 12.35
C LEU A 20 -8.50 -43.60 13.65
N ALA A 21 -7.96 -44.11 14.75
CA ALA A 21 -8.34 -43.73 16.09
C ALA A 21 -8.22 -42.21 16.25
N ALA A 22 -9.30 -41.58 16.70
CA ALA A 22 -9.30 -40.18 17.09
C ALA A 22 -8.23 -39.96 18.16
N SER A 23 -7.27 -39.08 17.86
CA SER A 23 -6.27 -38.63 18.82
C SER A 23 -6.99 -38.04 20.04
N PRO A 24 -6.65 -38.45 21.27
CA PRO A 24 -7.35 -37.97 22.46
C PRO A 24 -7.13 -36.47 22.59
N ALA A 25 -8.23 -35.71 22.67
CA ALA A 25 -8.21 -34.31 23.02
C ALA A 25 -7.46 -34.14 24.35
N THR A 26 -6.23 -33.64 24.28
CA THR A 26 -5.44 -33.24 25.45
C THR A 26 -6.23 -32.19 26.19
N ALA A 27 -6.59 -32.48 27.45
CA ALA A 27 -7.22 -31.52 28.34
C ALA A 27 -6.31 -30.29 28.45
N GLU A 28 -6.73 -29.17 27.89
CA GLU A 28 -6.08 -27.87 28.08
C GLU A 28 -6.07 -27.56 29.58
N THR A 29 -4.91 -27.72 30.21
CA THR A 29 -4.64 -27.15 31.54
C THR A 29 -4.93 -25.65 31.45
N LYS A 30 -5.93 -25.19 32.22
CA LYS A 30 -6.34 -23.79 32.29
C LYS A 30 -5.11 -22.92 32.56
N ALA A 31 -4.60 -22.24 31.53
CA ALA A 31 -3.43 -21.38 31.63
C ALA A 31 -3.63 -20.38 32.77
N ALA A 32 -2.62 -20.19 33.61
CA ALA A 32 -2.74 -19.30 34.76
C ALA A 32 -2.81 -17.84 34.29
N ASP A 33 -3.91 -17.16 34.64
CA ASP A 33 -4.09 -15.73 34.40
C ASP A 33 -3.01 -14.92 35.14
N VAL A 34 -2.53 -13.87 34.49
CA VAL A 34 -1.52 -12.96 35.05
C VAL A 34 -2.22 -11.94 35.95
N SER A 35 -1.68 -11.73 37.16
CA SER A 35 -2.25 -10.78 38.11
C SER A 35 -2.09 -9.34 37.61
N ARG A 36 -3.08 -8.48 37.90
CA ARG A 36 -3.03 -7.05 37.53
C ARG A 36 -1.77 -6.33 38.03
N PRO A 37 -1.25 -6.56 39.26
CA PRO A 37 0.03 -5.99 39.67
C PRO A 37 1.21 -6.39 38.78
N LEU A 38 1.27 -7.64 38.32
CA LEU A 38 2.32 -8.11 37.43
C LEU A 38 2.19 -7.49 36.02
N VAL A 39 0.97 -7.34 35.51
CA VAL A 39 0.69 -6.58 34.27
C VAL A 39 1.20 -5.15 34.38
N THR A 40 0.85 -4.43 35.45
CA THR A 40 1.32 -3.06 35.68
C THR A 40 2.84 -2.96 35.75
N LYS A 41 3.49 -3.96 36.37
CA LYS A 41 4.95 -4.04 36.47
C LYS A 41 5.59 -4.24 35.09
N ALA A 42 5.07 -5.18 34.30
CA ALA A 42 5.52 -5.42 32.92
C ALA A 42 5.32 -4.18 32.04
N ALA A 43 4.13 -3.58 32.10
CA ALA A 43 3.82 -2.37 31.35
C ALA A 43 4.78 -1.24 31.69
N ARG A 44 5.06 -1.00 32.99
CA ARG A 44 6.02 0.04 33.41
C ARG A 44 7.40 -0.22 32.82
N PHE A 45 7.88 -1.46 32.83
CA PHE A 45 9.16 -1.79 32.21
C PHE A 45 9.19 -1.42 30.72
N TYR A 46 8.21 -1.85 29.93
CA TYR A 46 8.18 -1.53 28.49
C TYR A 46 7.87 -0.06 28.18
N GLY A 47 7.10 0.59 29.05
CA GLY A 47 6.79 2.02 28.99
C GLY A 47 8.02 2.87 29.24
N GLU A 48 8.77 2.64 30.32
CA GLU A 48 10.02 3.35 30.63
C GLU A 48 11.11 3.15 29.57
N GLN A 49 11.13 1.96 28.93
CA GLN A 49 12.05 1.70 27.82
C GLN A 49 11.80 2.60 26.60
N ARG A 50 10.54 2.88 26.27
CA ARG A 50 10.18 3.69 25.09
C ARG A 50 10.01 5.17 25.44
N TRP A 51 9.44 5.45 26.61
CA TRP A 51 9.12 6.77 27.12
C TRP A 51 9.66 6.90 28.55
N PRO A 52 10.96 7.20 28.73
CA PRO A 52 11.53 7.42 30.06
C PRO A 52 10.74 8.47 30.85
N GLY A 53 10.51 8.22 32.14
CA GLY A 53 9.78 9.12 33.02
C GLY A 53 8.26 9.12 32.81
N CYS A 54 7.72 8.21 32.01
CA CYS A 54 6.29 8.15 31.76
C CYS A 54 5.47 7.68 32.98
N ARG A 55 4.21 8.11 33.04
CA ARG A 55 3.27 7.74 34.10
C ARG A 55 2.09 6.97 33.53
N ILE A 56 1.74 5.86 34.17
CA ILE A 56 0.51 5.11 33.83
C ILE A 56 -0.70 5.99 34.12
N VAL A 57 -1.58 6.12 33.11
CA VAL A 57 -2.85 6.85 33.18
C VAL A 57 -4.02 5.88 33.35
N SER A 58 -4.01 4.77 32.61
CA SER A 58 -5.11 3.79 32.62
C SER A 58 -4.59 2.37 32.38
N VAL A 59 -5.32 1.39 32.93
CA VAL A 59 -5.10 -0.04 32.70
C VAL A 59 -6.45 -0.68 32.39
N THR A 60 -6.71 -0.94 31.11
CA THR A 60 -8.02 -1.35 30.58
C THR A 60 -7.94 -2.78 30.03
N PRO A 61 -8.78 -3.73 30.50
CA PRO A 61 -8.76 -5.11 30.02
C PRO A 61 -9.35 -5.21 28.60
N TYR A 62 -8.68 -5.99 27.75
CA TYR A 62 -9.11 -6.36 26.41
C TYR A 62 -9.39 -7.87 26.36
N TYR A 63 -10.52 -8.23 25.76
CA TYR A 63 -11.12 -9.55 25.91
C TYR A 63 -10.91 -10.44 24.67
N ALA A 64 -11.04 -11.74 24.85
CA ALA A 64 -11.41 -12.69 23.80
C ALA A 64 -12.94 -12.73 23.64
N PHE A 65 -13.46 -13.33 22.57
CA PHE A 65 -14.91 -13.41 22.36
C PHE A 65 -15.62 -14.37 23.33
N ASP A 66 -14.88 -15.26 23.98
CA ASP A 66 -15.38 -16.10 25.09
C ASP A 66 -15.57 -15.31 26.41
N GLY A 67 -15.19 -14.03 26.45
CA GLY A 67 -15.27 -13.16 27.63
C GLY A 67 -14.06 -13.26 28.56
N SER A 68 -13.09 -14.13 28.29
CA SER A 68 -11.80 -14.15 29.00
C SER A 68 -10.95 -12.94 28.61
N ILE A 69 -9.98 -12.58 29.45
CA ILE A 69 -9.08 -11.45 29.18
C ILE A 69 -7.90 -11.98 28.36
N ASN A 70 -7.66 -11.40 27.18
CA ASN A 70 -6.49 -11.70 26.36
C ASN A 70 -5.32 -10.78 26.70
N ALA A 71 -5.62 -9.50 26.94
CA ALA A 71 -4.62 -8.46 27.09
C ALA A 71 -5.10 -7.34 28.01
N TYR A 72 -4.17 -6.46 28.37
CA TYR A 72 -4.45 -5.18 28.99
C TYR A 72 -3.83 -4.07 28.14
N ALA A 73 -4.64 -3.08 27.76
CA ALA A 73 -4.14 -1.83 27.21
C ALA A 73 -3.74 -0.91 28.38
N VAL A 74 -2.44 -0.66 28.49
CA VAL A 74 -1.88 0.26 29.49
C VAL A 74 -1.45 1.53 28.78
N GLN A 75 -2.10 2.65 29.13
CA GLN A 75 -1.77 3.96 28.56
C GLN A 75 -0.85 4.72 29.49
N PHE A 76 0.12 5.40 28.89
CA PHE A 76 1.13 6.19 29.56
C PHE A 76 1.03 7.64 29.11
N ALA A 77 1.02 8.57 30.06
CA ALA A 77 1.36 9.97 29.79
C ALA A 77 2.88 10.09 29.77
N ARG A 78 3.42 10.66 28.70
CA ARG A 78 4.86 10.96 28.59
C ARG A 78 5.28 12.00 29.62
N GLU A 79 6.57 12.06 29.94
CA GLU A 79 7.11 13.06 30.85
C GLU A 79 6.72 14.48 30.39
N GLY A 80 6.23 15.31 31.32
CA GLY A 80 5.76 16.66 31.04
C GLY A 80 4.36 16.77 30.40
N SER A 81 3.70 15.65 30.04
CA SER A 81 2.33 15.67 29.53
C SER A 81 1.35 16.13 30.62
N PRO A 82 0.42 17.07 30.31
CA PRO A 82 -0.59 17.52 31.27
C PRO A 82 -1.73 16.51 31.48
N LEU A 83 -1.73 15.40 30.75
CA LEU A 83 -2.83 14.43 30.76
C LEU A 83 -2.71 13.47 31.95
N GLU A 84 -3.56 13.70 32.95
CA GLU A 84 -3.51 12.93 34.20
C GLU A 84 -4.40 11.69 34.21
N THR A 85 -5.54 11.76 33.52
CA THR A 85 -6.62 10.78 33.59
C THR A 85 -7.09 10.35 32.20
N GLU A 86 -7.68 9.15 32.13
CA GLU A 86 -8.27 8.62 30.89
C GLU A 86 -9.41 9.51 30.37
N ALA A 87 -10.18 10.12 31.26
CA ALA A 87 -11.23 11.08 30.90
C ALA A 87 -10.66 12.32 30.18
N GLY A 88 -9.54 12.86 30.67
CA GLY A 88 -8.84 13.96 30.01
C GLY A 88 -8.28 13.58 28.64
N ILE A 89 -7.75 12.36 28.49
CA ILE A 89 -7.34 11.82 27.19
C ILE A 89 -8.53 11.75 26.24
N LYS A 90 -9.66 11.18 26.70
CA LYS A 90 -10.87 11.02 25.90
C LYS A 90 -11.42 12.35 25.39
N GLU A 91 -11.40 13.39 26.21
CA GLU A 91 -11.82 14.74 25.82
C GLU A 91 -10.93 15.32 24.70
N GLN A 92 -9.61 15.21 24.84
CA GLN A 92 -8.66 15.69 23.84
C GLN A 92 -8.75 14.92 22.53
N VAL A 93 -8.91 13.59 22.58
CA VAL A 93 -9.13 12.74 21.41
C VAL A 93 -10.41 13.17 20.68
N ALA A 94 -11.51 13.39 21.40
CA ALA A 94 -12.76 13.83 20.78
C ALA A 94 -12.61 15.20 20.08
N ALA A 95 -11.91 16.15 20.72
CA ALA A 95 -11.61 17.45 20.11
C ALA A 95 -10.73 17.32 18.86
N GLY A 96 -9.73 16.43 18.89
CA GLY A 96 -8.87 16.11 17.76
C GLY A 96 -9.63 15.43 16.62
N GLU A 97 -10.52 14.48 16.90
CA GLU A 97 -11.39 13.85 15.91
C GLU A 97 -12.33 14.87 15.24
N ASP A 98 -12.89 15.80 16.01
CA ASP A 98 -13.73 16.89 15.47
C ASP A 98 -12.92 17.80 14.53
N ARG A 99 -11.67 18.12 14.88
CA ARG A 99 -10.76 18.88 14.00
C ARG A 99 -10.45 18.08 12.73
N LEU A 100 -10.08 16.81 12.85
CA LEU A 100 -9.80 15.92 11.73
C LEU A 100 -11.00 15.84 10.77
N ASN A 101 -12.22 15.71 11.29
CA ASN A 101 -13.43 15.67 10.48
C ASN A 101 -13.66 16.99 9.71
N LYS A 102 -13.39 18.15 10.34
CA LYS A 102 -13.45 19.46 9.65
C LYS A 102 -12.43 19.57 8.53
N VAL A 103 -11.18 19.14 8.77
CA VAL A 103 -10.12 19.16 7.75
C VAL A 103 -10.44 18.19 6.61
N ARG A 104 -10.90 16.97 6.90
CA ARG A 104 -11.34 16.02 5.85
C ARG A 104 -12.47 16.60 5.00
N GLY A 105 -13.40 17.34 5.62
CA GLY A 105 -14.49 18.03 4.94
C GLY A 105 -14.06 19.19 4.03
N SER A 106 -12.84 19.73 4.18
CA SER A 106 -12.31 20.83 3.36
C SER A 106 -11.54 20.38 2.11
N ARG A 107 -11.62 19.09 1.75
CA ARG A 107 -10.91 18.51 0.59
C ARG A 107 -11.09 19.39 -0.65
N PRO A 108 -9.98 19.83 -1.30
CA PRO A 108 -10.06 20.55 -2.55
C PRO A 108 -10.86 19.77 -3.58
N LYS A 109 -11.78 20.46 -4.27
CA LYS A 109 -12.48 19.86 -5.41
C LYS A 109 -11.52 19.81 -6.59
N ALA A 110 -11.49 18.67 -7.28
CA ALA A 110 -10.84 18.59 -8.58
C ALA A 110 -11.40 19.72 -9.48
N PRO A 111 -10.56 20.36 -10.32
CA PRO A 111 -11.08 21.13 -11.44
C PRO A 111 -12.11 20.25 -12.11
N ILE A 112 -13.34 20.74 -12.30
CA ILE A 112 -14.37 19.95 -12.96
C ILE A 112 -13.85 19.73 -14.38
N ASP A 113 -13.33 18.54 -14.62
CA ASP A 113 -13.12 18.05 -15.95
C ASP A 113 -14.50 17.79 -16.50
N ASP A 114 -15.07 18.83 -17.11
CA ASP A 114 -16.13 18.62 -18.06
C ASP A 114 -15.47 18.00 -19.31
N MET A 115 -14.93 16.78 -19.18
CA MET A 115 -14.34 16.04 -20.30
C MET A 115 -15.37 15.86 -21.40
N ALA A 116 -16.66 15.81 -21.02
CA ALA A 116 -17.79 15.79 -21.94
C ALA A 116 -17.95 17.13 -22.69
N GLU A 117 -17.83 18.27 -22.01
CA GLU A 117 -17.84 19.59 -22.65
C GLU A 117 -16.57 19.85 -23.47
N ALA A 118 -15.38 19.45 -22.98
CA ALA A 118 -14.10 19.57 -23.69
C ALA A 118 -14.04 18.72 -24.97
N ALA A 119 -14.53 17.48 -24.94
CA ALA A 119 -14.63 16.63 -26.12
C ALA A 119 -15.65 17.18 -27.12
N ARG A 120 -16.75 17.79 -26.63
CA ARG A 120 -17.73 18.49 -27.47
C ARG A 120 -17.16 19.74 -28.12
N ASP A 121 -16.46 20.59 -27.36
CA ASP A 121 -15.84 21.84 -27.83
C ASP A 121 -14.75 21.58 -28.89
N MET A 122 -14.02 20.47 -28.78
CA MET A 122 -13.03 20.05 -29.79
C MET A 122 -13.65 19.41 -31.04
N SER A 123 -14.85 18.82 -30.95
CA SER A 123 -15.55 18.24 -32.11
C SER A 123 -16.24 19.28 -33.00
N VAL A 124 -16.42 20.51 -32.49
CA VAL A 124 -17.16 21.60 -33.16
C VAL A 124 -16.23 22.71 -33.71
N ALA A 125 -14.92 22.61 -33.48
CA ALA A 125 -13.97 23.59 -34.01
C ALA A 125 -13.89 23.52 -35.55
N ASP A 126 -14.19 24.66 -36.19
CA ASP A 126 -14.02 24.96 -37.61
C ASP A 126 -12.74 24.30 -38.18
N PRO A 127 -12.81 23.52 -39.28
CA PRO A 127 -11.63 22.95 -39.95
C PRO A 127 -10.51 23.97 -40.22
N ALA A 128 -10.83 25.26 -40.37
CA ALA A 128 -9.87 26.35 -40.54
C ALA A 128 -9.03 26.65 -39.28
N GLN A 129 -9.42 26.18 -38.11
CA GLN A 129 -8.71 26.34 -36.84
C GLN A 129 -7.91 25.10 -36.42
N ARG A 130 -7.86 24.04 -37.24
CA ARG A 130 -6.91 22.94 -36.99
C ARG A 130 -5.52 23.41 -37.37
N GLY A 131 -4.58 23.33 -36.44
CA GLY A 131 -3.17 23.60 -36.69
C GLY A 131 -2.71 22.88 -37.96
N GLY A 132 -2.45 23.65 -39.01
CA GLY A 132 -2.01 23.10 -40.28
C GLY A 132 -0.57 22.62 -40.15
N PRO A 133 -0.22 21.44 -40.68
CA PRO A 133 1.18 21.04 -40.76
C PRO A 133 1.96 22.04 -41.63
N VAL A 134 3.09 22.51 -41.14
CA VAL A 134 4.04 23.29 -41.94
C VAL A 134 5.14 22.33 -42.39
N PHE A 135 5.18 22.08 -43.69
CA PHE A 135 6.21 21.27 -44.32
C PHE A 135 7.37 22.17 -44.76
N GLU A 136 8.58 21.78 -44.39
CA GLU A 136 9.80 22.40 -44.90
C GLU A 136 10.67 21.32 -45.53
N ASN A 137 10.67 21.26 -46.87
CA ASN A 137 11.61 20.42 -47.60
C ASN A 137 13.00 21.06 -47.51
N ARG A 138 13.93 20.43 -46.80
CA ARG A 138 15.28 20.97 -46.54
C ARG A 138 16.36 20.38 -47.46
N GLY A 139 15.96 19.51 -48.41
CA GLY A 139 16.86 18.95 -49.40
C GLY A 139 16.41 17.56 -49.88
N PRO A 140 17.19 16.93 -50.78
CA PRO A 140 16.84 15.62 -51.34
C PRO A 140 16.76 14.49 -50.29
N THR A 141 17.37 14.70 -49.12
CA THR A 141 17.49 13.69 -48.07
C THR A 141 16.87 14.11 -46.74
N THR A 142 16.24 15.28 -46.63
CA THR A 142 15.68 15.75 -45.34
C THR A 142 14.39 16.54 -45.54
N ALA A 143 13.39 16.22 -44.73
CA ALA A 143 12.18 17.02 -44.59
C ALA A 143 11.90 17.30 -43.12
N GLY A 144 11.59 18.56 -42.82
CA GLY A 144 11.05 18.97 -41.53
C GLY A 144 9.53 18.92 -41.60
N ILE A 145 8.91 18.21 -40.65
CA ILE A 145 7.47 18.30 -40.40
C ILE A 145 7.28 19.06 -39.10
N ARG A 146 6.55 20.17 -39.18
CA ARG A 146 6.18 20.96 -38.01
C ARG A 146 4.68 20.93 -37.82
N VAL A 147 4.23 20.43 -36.67
CA VAL A 147 2.83 20.57 -36.24
C VAL A 147 2.77 21.78 -35.31
N VAL A 148 2.07 22.82 -35.76
CA VAL A 148 1.83 24.03 -34.95
C VAL A 148 0.42 23.96 -34.41
N LEU A 149 0.27 23.77 -33.10
CA LEU A 149 -1.04 23.82 -32.47
C LEU A 149 -1.59 25.25 -32.48
N PRO A 150 -2.91 25.45 -32.69
CA PRO A 150 -3.50 26.77 -32.60
C PRO A 150 -3.18 27.40 -31.24
N SER A 151 -2.81 28.68 -31.21
CA SER A 151 -2.46 29.38 -29.97
C SER A 151 -3.58 29.31 -28.92
N THR A 152 -4.84 29.21 -29.34
CA THR A 152 -6.01 29.02 -28.47
C THR A 152 -6.01 27.64 -27.79
N VAL A 153 -5.59 26.58 -28.48
CA VAL A 153 -5.44 25.22 -27.92
C VAL A 153 -4.27 25.19 -26.95
N VAL A 154 -3.14 25.81 -27.34
CA VAL A 154 -1.96 25.93 -26.47
C VAL A 154 -2.28 26.71 -25.19
N ALA A 155 -3.03 27.80 -25.30
CA ALA A 155 -3.47 28.61 -24.16
C ALA A 155 -4.43 27.81 -23.24
N LYS A 156 -5.48 27.19 -23.79
CA LYS A 156 -6.42 26.35 -23.01
C LYS A 156 -5.69 25.19 -22.30
N ALA A 157 -4.78 24.51 -22.99
CA ALA A 157 -3.98 23.44 -22.39
C ALA A 157 -3.05 23.98 -21.28
N SER A 158 -2.41 25.13 -21.50
CA SER A 158 -1.57 25.78 -20.48
C SER A 158 -2.38 26.20 -19.25
N GLU A 159 -3.59 26.73 -19.43
CA GLU A 159 -4.51 27.06 -18.34
C GLU A 159 -4.93 25.82 -17.56
N ARG A 160 -5.28 24.72 -18.25
CA ARG A 160 -5.59 23.43 -17.62
C ARG A 160 -4.41 22.87 -16.84
N GLN A 161 -3.21 22.86 -17.42
CA GLN A 161 -1.99 22.42 -16.74
C GLN A 161 -1.72 23.25 -15.49
N LYS A 162 -1.86 24.58 -15.56
CA LYS A 162 -1.74 25.46 -14.39
C LYS A 162 -2.82 25.16 -13.34
N ALA A 163 -4.07 24.95 -13.74
CA ALA A 163 -5.16 24.61 -12.84
C ALA A 163 -4.96 23.24 -12.17
N ALA A 164 -4.49 22.25 -12.93
CA ALA A 164 -4.16 20.92 -12.45
C ALA A 164 -2.96 20.95 -11.49
N ALA A 165 -1.89 21.68 -11.82
CA ALA A 165 -0.74 21.87 -10.93
C ALA A 165 -1.15 22.56 -9.62
N LEU A 166 -1.94 23.63 -9.69
CA LEU A 166 -2.46 24.32 -8.51
C LEU A 166 -3.43 23.44 -7.70
N TYR A 167 -4.21 22.58 -8.35
CA TYR A 167 -5.02 21.59 -7.66
C TYR A 167 -4.15 20.55 -6.94
N LYS A 168 -3.13 19.98 -7.61
CA LYS A 168 -2.18 19.03 -7.02
C LYS A 168 -1.49 19.65 -5.80
N GLU A 169 -1.01 20.90 -5.90
CA GLU A 169 -0.41 21.63 -4.78
C GLU A 169 -1.37 21.78 -3.59
N ARG A 170 -2.62 22.21 -3.86
CA ARG A 170 -3.65 22.34 -2.82
C ARG A 170 -4.02 21.01 -2.19
N LEU A 171 -4.09 19.93 -2.99
CA LEU A 171 -4.39 18.59 -2.52
C LEU A 171 -3.26 18.06 -1.63
N ALA A 172 -2.00 18.27 -2.02
CA ALA A 172 -0.83 17.92 -1.22
C ALA A 172 -0.80 18.70 0.11
N ALA A 173 -1.12 19.99 0.09
CA ALA A 173 -1.25 20.79 1.31
C ALA A 173 -2.37 20.27 2.22
N TRP A 174 -3.55 20.03 1.66
CA TRP A 174 -4.68 19.46 2.40
C TRP A 174 -4.32 18.09 3.02
N ARG A 175 -3.61 17.20 2.31
CA ARG A 175 -3.15 15.92 2.86
C ARG A 175 -2.18 16.11 4.04
N ARG A 176 -1.27 17.09 3.98
CA ARG A 176 -0.41 17.42 5.13
C ARG A 176 -1.26 17.86 6.33
N ASP A 177 -2.28 18.68 6.11
CA ASP A 177 -3.20 19.12 7.17
C ASP A 177 -4.03 17.96 7.75
N VAL A 178 -4.52 17.05 6.91
CA VAL A 178 -5.24 15.83 7.34
C VAL A 178 -4.32 14.97 8.21
N ARG A 179 -3.08 14.73 7.78
CA ARG A 179 -2.09 13.96 8.54
C ARG A 179 -1.79 14.59 9.89
N ALA A 180 -1.52 15.89 9.91
CA ALA A 180 -1.29 16.62 11.15
C ALA A 180 -2.49 16.51 12.11
N ALA A 181 -3.72 16.73 11.61
CA ALA A 181 -4.92 16.60 12.43
C ALA A 181 -5.18 15.15 12.89
N ALA A 182 -4.84 14.14 12.08
CA ALA A 182 -5.00 12.74 12.44
C ALA A 182 -3.98 12.29 13.50
N ASN A 183 -2.75 12.80 13.43
CA ASN A 183 -1.75 12.63 14.50
C ASN A 183 -2.22 13.33 15.79
N GLU A 184 -2.68 14.57 15.72
CA GLU A 184 -3.24 15.27 16.90
C GLU A 184 -4.40 14.49 17.54
N ALA A 185 -5.28 13.86 16.75
CA ALA A 185 -6.40 13.08 17.25
C ALA A 185 -5.99 11.82 18.02
N VAL A 186 -4.75 11.34 17.86
CA VAL A 186 -4.22 10.17 18.58
C VAL A 186 -3.14 10.51 19.60
N LEU A 187 -2.78 11.79 19.76
CA LEU A 187 -1.88 12.31 20.80
C LEU A 187 -0.52 11.58 20.91
N PRO A 188 0.19 11.28 19.80
CA PRO A 188 1.39 10.46 19.83
C PRO A 188 2.53 11.10 20.64
N ASP A 189 2.57 12.43 20.71
CA ASP A 189 3.60 13.17 21.45
C ASP A 189 3.32 13.28 22.96
N GLN A 190 2.12 12.89 23.40
CA GLN A 190 1.69 13.03 24.79
C GLN A 190 1.37 11.69 25.45
N ILE A 191 0.87 10.74 24.67
CA ILE A 191 0.40 9.44 25.13
C ILE A 191 1.14 8.33 24.40
N GLY A 192 1.40 7.24 25.12
CA GLY A 192 1.86 5.98 24.56
C GLY A 192 1.00 4.83 25.07
N THR A 193 0.86 3.77 24.27
CA THR A 193 0.09 2.58 24.64
C THR A 193 0.95 1.32 24.57
N VAL A 194 0.85 0.48 25.60
CA VAL A 194 1.45 -0.87 25.64
C VAL A 194 0.34 -1.90 25.83
N LEU A 195 0.30 -2.90 24.97
CA LEU A 195 -0.57 -4.07 25.10
C LEU A 195 0.21 -5.17 25.79
N ILE A 196 -0.27 -5.57 26.96
CA ILE A 196 0.36 -6.61 27.79
C ILE A 196 -0.53 -7.85 27.81
N ALA A 197 0.04 -9.03 27.56
CA ALA A 197 -0.68 -10.29 27.62
C ALA A 197 -1.23 -10.58 29.02
N ALA A 198 -2.41 -11.21 29.09
CA ALA A 198 -3.06 -11.57 30.34
C ALA A 198 -2.81 -13.03 30.78
N ARG A 199 -2.00 -13.80 30.03
CA ARG A 199 -1.68 -15.20 30.32
C ARG A 199 -0.18 -15.45 30.35
N ARG A 200 0.26 -16.44 31.13
CA ARG A 200 1.69 -16.78 31.30
C ARG A 200 2.33 -17.56 30.15
N ASP A 201 1.51 -18.18 29.30
CA ASP A 201 1.93 -18.95 28.10
C ASP A 201 2.05 -18.08 26.83
N VAL A 202 1.96 -16.75 26.99
CA VAL A 202 2.13 -15.73 25.95
C VAL A 202 3.19 -14.73 26.45
N TYR A 203 4.06 -14.24 25.57
CA TYR A 203 5.08 -13.28 26.00
C TYR A 203 4.44 -11.97 26.48
N PRO A 204 5.01 -11.32 27.51
CA PRO A 204 4.37 -10.18 28.16
C PRO A 204 3.99 -9.02 27.23
N LEU A 205 4.91 -8.57 26.38
CA LEU A 205 4.63 -7.53 25.39
C LEU A 205 3.93 -8.16 24.18
N LEU A 206 2.78 -7.63 23.80
CA LEU A 206 2.07 -8.01 22.57
C LEU A 206 2.40 -7.00 21.45
N GLU A 207 2.21 -5.73 21.75
CA GLU A 207 2.52 -4.61 20.89
C GLU A 207 2.67 -3.33 21.72
N ARG A 208 3.40 -2.34 21.21
CA ARG A 208 3.43 -0.98 21.78
C ARG A 208 3.53 0.06 20.66
N PHE A 209 2.94 1.22 20.88
CA PHE A 209 2.90 2.30 19.89
C PHE A 209 2.68 3.64 20.57
N ASP A 210 3.04 4.70 19.85
CA ASP A 210 2.74 6.06 20.29
C ASP A 210 1.27 6.36 20.00
N GLY A 211 0.63 7.07 20.92
CA GLY A 211 -0.76 7.46 20.85
C GLY A 211 -1.71 6.62 21.70
N VAL A 212 -2.98 7.03 21.65
CA VAL A 212 -4.04 6.52 22.52
C VAL A 212 -4.51 5.11 22.16
N ALA A 213 -5.03 4.41 23.16
CA ALA A 213 -5.53 3.06 23.00
C ALA A 213 -6.77 2.99 22.08
N PRO A 214 -6.97 1.89 21.33
CA PRO A 214 -8.07 1.71 20.37
C PRO A 214 -9.47 2.03 20.90
N HIS A 215 -9.76 1.69 22.15
CA HIS A 215 -11.07 1.95 22.77
C HIS A 215 -11.39 3.43 22.96
N LEU A 216 -10.38 4.31 22.95
CA LEU A 216 -10.55 5.76 22.90
C LEU A 216 -10.54 6.26 21.46
N LYS A 217 -9.54 5.82 20.67
CA LYS A 217 -9.35 6.23 19.26
C LYS A 217 -10.59 6.01 18.39
N PHE A 218 -11.37 4.97 18.63
CA PHE A 218 -12.48 4.61 17.75
C PHE A 218 -13.87 4.99 18.29
N GLN A 219 -13.97 5.77 19.37
CA GLN A 219 -15.26 6.13 20.00
C GLN A 219 -16.25 6.76 19.00
N ALA A 220 -15.85 7.77 18.23
CA ALA A 220 -16.75 8.41 17.27
C ALA A 220 -17.19 7.45 16.15
N LYS A 221 -16.26 6.62 15.64
CA LYS A 221 -16.57 5.65 14.58
C LYS A 221 -17.52 4.55 15.08
N ILE A 222 -17.28 4.01 16.28
CA ILE A 222 -18.18 3.02 16.89
C ILE A 222 -19.56 3.63 17.14
N ARG A 223 -19.63 4.86 17.66
CA ARG A 223 -20.90 5.57 17.87
C ARG A 223 -21.71 5.65 16.57
N ARG A 224 -21.07 6.04 15.46
CA ARG A 224 -21.69 6.10 14.13
C ARG A 224 -22.17 4.74 13.65
N LEU A 225 -21.30 3.73 13.65
CA LEU A 225 -21.60 2.39 13.12
C LEU A 225 -22.65 1.64 13.94
N ALA A 226 -22.70 1.89 15.25
CA ALA A 226 -23.66 1.30 16.16
C ALA A 226 -24.95 2.11 16.32
N ALA A 227 -25.05 3.30 15.71
CA ALA A 227 -26.15 4.25 15.90
C ALA A 227 -26.39 4.59 17.40
N ILE A 228 -25.31 4.78 18.15
CA ILE A 228 -25.39 5.17 19.57
C ILE A 228 -25.75 6.67 19.69
N PRO A 229 -26.77 7.04 20.48
CA PRO A 229 -27.17 8.43 20.70
C PRO A 229 -26.02 9.32 21.20
N LYS A 230 -25.95 10.60 20.77
CA LYS A 230 -24.85 11.52 21.13
C LYS A 230 -24.74 11.81 22.63
N ASP A 231 -25.87 11.77 23.34
CA ASP A 231 -25.99 11.99 24.78
C ASP A 231 -25.53 10.79 25.62
N GLN A 232 -25.37 9.61 25.03
CA GLN A 232 -24.78 8.45 25.72
C GLN A 232 -23.27 8.69 25.94
N PRO A 233 -22.74 8.69 27.18
CA PRO A 233 -21.34 9.06 27.45
C PRO A 233 -20.31 8.11 26.81
N GLU A 234 -20.62 6.81 26.77
CA GLU A 234 -19.74 5.77 26.21
C GLU A 234 -20.30 5.19 24.92
N ALA A 235 -19.44 5.05 23.91
CA ALA A 235 -19.75 4.31 22.70
C ALA A 235 -19.25 2.86 22.73
N VAL A 236 -18.22 2.56 23.54
CA VAL A 236 -17.57 1.26 23.63
C VAL A 236 -17.81 0.66 25.01
N ALA A 237 -18.40 -0.54 25.08
CA ALA A 237 -18.56 -1.29 26.34
C ALA A 237 -17.35 -2.17 26.64
N ARG A 238 -16.88 -2.91 25.63
CA ARG A 238 -15.69 -3.77 25.70
C ARG A 238 -14.89 -3.68 24.42
N THR A 239 -13.59 -3.89 24.55
CA THR A 239 -12.70 -4.08 23.40
C THR A 239 -12.15 -5.49 23.41
N PHE A 240 -12.10 -6.11 22.25
CA PHE A 240 -11.54 -7.42 22.02
C PHE A 240 -10.21 -7.28 21.30
N TYR A 241 -9.19 -7.92 21.83
CA TYR A 241 -7.87 -8.01 21.20
C TYR A 241 -7.66 -9.44 20.76
N VAL A 242 -7.67 -9.67 19.46
CA VAL A 242 -7.60 -11.03 18.90
C VAL A 242 -6.31 -11.28 18.12
N GLY A 243 -5.38 -10.33 18.18
CA GLY A 243 -4.07 -10.37 17.55
C GLY A 243 -3.50 -8.98 17.32
N PRO A 244 -2.25 -8.87 16.85
CA PRO A 244 -1.60 -7.58 16.63
C PRO A 244 -2.41 -6.69 15.68
N MET A 245 -2.69 -5.46 16.11
CA MET A 245 -3.52 -4.47 15.41
C MET A 245 -4.97 -4.94 15.12
N ALA A 246 -5.42 -6.04 15.72
CA ALA A 246 -6.72 -6.65 15.48
C ALA A 246 -7.69 -6.38 16.64
N PHE A 247 -8.37 -5.24 16.56
CA PHE A 247 -9.29 -4.78 17.59
C PHE A 247 -10.74 -4.80 17.11
N PHE A 248 -11.62 -5.34 17.96
CA PHE A 248 -13.05 -5.29 17.78
C PHE A 248 -13.69 -4.62 19.00
N HIS A 249 -14.84 -3.98 18.81
CA HIS A 249 -15.52 -3.28 19.91
C HIS A 249 -16.96 -3.75 20.04
N GLU A 250 -17.37 -4.07 21.26
CA GLU A 250 -18.78 -4.21 21.59
C GLU A 250 -19.37 -2.82 21.84
N PRO A 251 -20.41 -2.43 21.09
CA PRO A 251 -21.08 -1.16 21.31
C PRO A 251 -21.71 -1.07 22.70
N ALA A 252 -21.61 0.10 23.34
CA ALA A 252 -22.27 0.33 24.62
C ALA A 252 -23.80 0.42 24.45
N THR A 253 -24.53 -0.15 25.42
CA THR A 253 -25.99 -0.13 25.49
C THR A 253 -26.47 0.94 26.49
N ALA A 254 -27.71 1.41 26.33
CA ALA A 254 -28.30 2.40 27.24
C ALA A 254 -28.37 1.90 28.71
N THR A 255 -28.46 0.59 28.93
CA THR A 255 -28.49 -0.01 30.27
C THR A 255 -27.09 -0.29 30.83
N GLY A 256 -26.03 -0.10 30.04
CA GLY A 256 -24.65 -0.46 30.39
C GLY A 256 -24.44 -1.96 30.64
N THR A 257 -25.43 -2.81 30.34
CA THR A 257 -25.35 -4.24 30.63
C THR A 257 -24.53 -4.96 29.58
N VAL A 258 -23.53 -5.71 30.03
CA VAL A 258 -22.62 -6.50 29.19
C VAL A 258 -22.90 -7.99 29.39
N LYS A 259 -23.10 -8.72 28.28
CA LYS A 259 -23.30 -10.18 28.31
C LYS A 259 -21.96 -10.89 28.37
N ALA A 260 -21.91 -12.12 28.91
CA ALA A 260 -20.69 -12.92 28.93
C ALA A 260 -20.07 -13.03 27.52
N THR A 261 -20.87 -13.48 26.55
CA THR A 261 -20.53 -13.47 25.12
C THR A 261 -21.16 -12.25 24.44
N PRO A 262 -20.40 -11.48 23.66
CA PRO A 262 -20.96 -10.35 22.90
C PRO A 262 -21.94 -10.84 21.84
N GLU A 263 -23.02 -10.10 21.62
CA GLU A 263 -23.97 -10.37 20.52
C GLU A 263 -23.56 -9.67 19.23
N ARG A 264 -22.87 -8.54 19.35
CA ARG A 264 -22.46 -7.70 18.23
C ARG A 264 -21.09 -7.13 18.53
N VAL A 265 -20.20 -7.21 17.55
CA VAL A 265 -18.89 -6.56 17.60
C VAL A 265 -18.65 -5.77 16.31
N ILE A 266 -17.83 -4.75 16.39
CA ILE A 266 -17.52 -3.85 15.27
C ILE A 266 -16.02 -3.84 15.04
N ASN A 267 -15.60 -4.05 13.78
CA ASN A 267 -14.25 -3.74 13.33
C ASN A 267 -14.24 -2.30 12.79
N PRO A 268 -13.65 -1.33 13.50
CA PRO A 268 -13.67 0.06 13.09
C PRO A 268 -12.76 0.34 11.88
N LEU A 269 -11.77 -0.52 11.62
CA LEU A 269 -10.84 -0.35 10.50
C LEU A 269 -11.49 -0.74 9.18
N ALA A 270 -12.21 -1.87 9.17
CA ALA A 270 -12.96 -2.34 8.01
C ALA A 270 -14.36 -1.70 7.90
N GLU A 271 -14.77 -0.91 8.90
CA GLU A 271 -16.13 -0.38 9.05
C GLU A 271 -17.21 -1.49 9.02
N GLN A 272 -16.88 -2.66 9.55
CA GLN A 272 -17.72 -3.86 9.51
C GLN A 272 -18.41 -4.09 10.86
N VAL A 273 -19.66 -4.51 10.78
CA VAL A 273 -20.47 -4.93 11.93
C VAL A 273 -20.70 -6.44 11.83
N PHE A 274 -20.31 -7.16 12.88
CA PHE A 274 -20.51 -8.60 12.98
C PHE A 274 -21.63 -8.90 13.97
N ASP A 275 -22.63 -9.66 13.51
CA ASP A 275 -23.72 -10.17 14.34
C ASP A 275 -23.39 -11.61 14.78
N LEU A 276 -22.91 -11.73 16.01
CA LEU A 276 -22.49 -12.99 16.61
C LEU A 276 -23.68 -13.87 17.01
N ARG A 277 -24.92 -13.39 16.89
CA ARG A 277 -26.12 -14.23 17.03
C ARG A 277 -26.35 -15.08 15.79
N VAL A 278 -25.94 -14.57 14.62
CA VAL A 278 -26.04 -15.26 13.33
C VAL A 278 -24.84 -16.17 13.11
N GLN A 279 -23.63 -15.67 13.37
CA GLN A 279 -22.39 -16.43 13.30
C GLN A 279 -21.78 -16.51 14.70
N LYS A 280 -22.20 -17.53 15.45
CA LYS A 280 -21.78 -17.71 16.84
C LYS A 280 -20.26 -17.86 16.93
N ALA A 281 -19.67 -17.06 17.81
CA ALA A 281 -18.32 -17.31 18.26
C ALA A 281 -18.27 -18.69 18.95
N THR A 282 -17.39 -19.60 18.54
CA THR A 282 -17.11 -20.86 19.23
C THR A 282 -16.05 -20.65 20.32
N GLY A 283 -15.99 -21.55 21.31
CA GLY A 283 -15.41 -21.28 22.64
C GLY A 283 -13.92 -20.90 22.73
N SER A 284 -13.13 -21.08 21.67
CA SER A 284 -11.72 -20.63 21.61
C SER A 284 -11.51 -19.43 20.67
N GLN A 285 -12.57 -18.93 20.03
CA GLN A 285 -12.44 -17.92 18.97
C GLN A 285 -12.02 -16.56 19.52
N GLY A 286 -11.02 -15.98 18.85
CA GLY A 286 -10.42 -14.71 19.24
C GLY A 286 -9.50 -14.82 20.45
N ARG A 287 -9.30 -16.01 21.03
CA ARG A 287 -8.29 -16.21 22.08
C ARG A 287 -6.91 -16.25 21.46
N LEU A 288 -5.93 -15.57 22.07
CA LEU A 288 -4.56 -15.62 21.57
C LEU A 288 -4.01 -17.06 21.68
N PRO A 289 -3.39 -17.59 20.61
CA PRO A 289 -2.68 -18.85 20.71
C PRO A 289 -1.54 -18.72 21.73
N ALA A 290 -1.14 -19.82 22.35
CA ALA A 290 0.10 -19.85 23.11
C ALA A 290 1.28 -19.45 22.20
N ALA A 291 2.31 -18.85 22.78
CA ALA A 291 3.48 -18.44 22.00
C ALA A 291 4.08 -19.65 21.27
N ALA A 292 4.47 -19.45 20.01
CA ALA A 292 4.94 -20.55 19.17
C ALA A 292 6.25 -21.11 19.71
N PHE A 293 6.27 -22.42 20.01
CA PHE A 293 7.47 -23.09 20.47
C PHE A 293 8.59 -22.97 19.41
N GLY A 294 9.76 -22.50 19.83
CA GLY A 294 10.95 -22.43 18.97
C GLY A 294 11.17 -21.11 18.22
N LYS A 295 10.24 -20.14 18.29
CA LYS A 295 10.53 -18.77 17.78
C LYS A 295 11.61 -18.08 18.63
N LEU A 296 11.43 -18.13 19.94
CA LEU A 296 12.40 -17.61 20.91
C LEU A 296 12.89 -18.75 21.82
N ALA A 297 14.16 -18.70 22.21
CA ALA A 297 14.80 -19.76 23.01
C ALA A 297 14.33 -19.80 24.48
N ILE A 298 13.78 -18.69 24.99
CA ILE A 298 13.32 -18.54 26.38
C ILE A 298 11.80 -18.68 26.40
N ALA A 299 11.25 -19.52 27.28
CA ALA A 299 9.81 -19.72 27.37
C ALA A 299 9.07 -18.49 27.94
N PRO A 300 7.80 -18.25 27.56
CA PRO A 300 6.98 -17.15 28.08
C PRO A 300 6.91 -17.09 29.62
N GLU A 301 6.83 -18.24 30.30
CA GLU A 301 6.77 -18.31 31.76
C GLU A 301 8.04 -17.76 32.40
N GLN A 302 9.20 -18.02 31.79
CA GLN A 302 10.49 -17.51 32.25
C GLN A 302 10.58 -15.98 32.08
N PHE A 303 9.97 -15.43 31.03
CA PHE A 303 9.82 -14.00 30.84
C PHE A 303 9.01 -13.36 31.96
N TRP A 304 7.82 -13.92 32.22
CA TRP A 304 6.95 -13.46 33.30
C TRP A 304 7.62 -13.54 34.66
N ASP A 305 8.29 -14.65 34.96
CA ASP A 305 9.02 -14.84 36.20
C ASP A 305 10.18 -13.85 36.37
N SER A 306 10.88 -13.50 35.29
CA SER A 306 11.92 -12.48 35.34
C SER A 306 11.34 -11.11 35.69
N ILE A 307 10.22 -10.71 35.07
CA ILE A 307 9.55 -9.44 35.39
C ILE A 307 9.02 -9.48 36.83
N ASP A 308 8.40 -10.58 37.25
CA ASP A 308 7.84 -10.72 38.59
C ASP A 308 8.92 -10.60 39.68
N LYS A 309 10.05 -11.29 39.50
CA LYS A 309 11.15 -11.29 40.47
C LYS A 309 12.05 -10.05 40.39
N LYS A 310 12.40 -9.59 39.18
CA LYS A 310 13.43 -8.56 38.95
C LYS A 310 12.89 -7.23 38.46
N GLY A 311 11.66 -7.19 37.96
CA GLY A 311 11.06 -6.00 37.34
C GLY A 311 11.56 -5.71 35.93
N VAL A 312 12.35 -6.62 35.35
CA VAL A 312 12.91 -6.50 34.01
C VAL A 312 12.72 -7.80 33.22
N ALA A 313 12.48 -7.68 31.92
CA ALA A 313 12.50 -8.83 31.02
C ALA A 313 13.91 -9.45 30.97
N PRO A 314 14.02 -10.76 30.68
CA PRO A 314 15.33 -11.36 30.41
C PRO A 314 15.96 -10.69 29.19
N LYS A 315 17.29 -10.52 29.23
CA LYS A 315 18.04 -10.06 28.06
C LYS A 315 18.09 -11.18 27.02
N THR A 316 17.79 -10.83 25.77
CA THR A 316 17.77 -11.75 24.62
C THR A 316 18.79 -11.40 23.55
N GLY A 317 19.42 -10.22 23.59
CA GLY A 317 20.43 -9.76 22.63
C GLY A 317 21.27 -8.55 23.11
N GLU A 318 21.97 -7.90 22.16
CA GLU A 318 22.76 -6.66 22.31
C GLU A 318 22.45 -5.73 21.10
N PRO A 319 22.43 -4.37 21.20
CA PRO A 319 22.43 -3.53 22.40
C PRO A 319 21.03 -2.99 22.78
N GLY A 320 21.02 -2.30 23.93
CA GLY A 320 19.90 -1.85 24.78
C GLY A 320 18.60 -1.30 24.12
N PRO A 321 17.49 -1.31 24.87
CA PRO A 321 16.19 -0.81 24.41
C PRO A 321 16.25 0.69 24.13
N SER A 322 15.95 1.06 22.89
CA SER A 322 15.77 2.44 22.45
C SER A 322 14.36 2.62 21.88
N ALA A 323 13.82 3.85 21.97
CA ALA A 323 12.59 4.23 21.29
C ALA A 323 12.71 4.10 19.76
N THR A 324 13.93 4.15 19.25
CA THR A 324 14.30 3.89 17.85
C THR A 324 14.71 2.43 17.71
N PRO A 325 14.32 1.73 16.63
CA PRO A 325 14.87 0.40 16.37
C PRO A 325 16.40 0.46 16.30
N ALA A 326 17.08 -0.57 16.77
CA ALA A 326 18.53 -0.72 16.68
C ALA A 326 18.99 -0.77 15.22
N PHE A 327 18.11 -1.26 14.34
CA PHE A 327 18.32 -1.33 12.90
C PHE A 327 17.14 -0.68 12.15
N PRO A 328 17.06 0.67 12.08
CA PRO A 328 16.03 1.36 11.32
C PRO A 328 16.30 1.32 9.82
N ILE A 329 15.25 1.17 9.03
CA ILE A 329 15.19 1.61 7.64
C ILE A 329 14.59 3.01 7.65
N VAL A 330 15.46 4.02 7.61
CA VAL A 330 15.04 5.44 7.61
C VAL A 330 14.53 5.81 6.21
N GLY A 331 13.45 6.59 6.15
CA GLY A 331 12.91 7.11 4.89
C GLY A 331 11.75 6.32 4.30
N VAL A 332 11.24 5.29 4.99
CA VAL A 332 9.97 4.65 4.59
C VAL A 332 8.82 5.64 4.85
N PRO A 333 8.05 6.05 3.81
CA PRO A 333 6.98 7.03 3.97
C PRO A 333 5.79 6.47 4.76
N TYR A 334 5.02 7.37 5.37
CA TYR A 334 3.74 7.04 6.03
C TYR A 334 2.58 7.44 5.13
N TYR A 335 1.95 6.43 4.52
CA TYR A 335 0.73 6.61 3.75
C TYR A 335 -0.45 6.07 4.57
N HIS A 336 -1.52 6.85 4.70
CA HIS A 336 -2.69 6.44 5.48
C HIS A 336 -3.78 5.87 4.59
N GLN A 337 -4.19 4.65 4.89
CA GLN A 337 -5.23 3.91 4.17
C GLN A 337 -6.55 4.70 4.06
N ASP A 338 -6.92 5.44 5.13
CA ASP A 338 -8.13 6.26 5.18
C ASP A 338 -8.21 7.32 4.06
N ASP A 339 -7.07 7.71 3.47
CA ASP A 339 -7.01 8.71 2.41
C ASP A 339 -7.39 8.13 1.03
N TYR A 340 -7.37 6.80 0.88
CA TYR A 340 -7.52 6.10 -0.40
C TYR A 340 -8.72 5.15 -0.45
N GLY A 341 -9.12 4.55 0.67
CA GLY A 341 -10.31 3.69 0.73
C GLY A 341 -10.30 2.61 1.81
N ALA A 342 -11.47 2.04 2.08
CA ALA A 342 -11.60 0.93 3.03
C ALA A 342 -10.96 -0.36 2.48
N GLY A 343 -10.22 -1.08 3.32
CA GLY A 343 -9.65 -2.38 2.96
C GLY A 343 -8.42 -2.36 2.04
N CYS A 344 -7.84 -1.20 1.73
CA CYS A 344 -6.66 -1.13 0.85
C CYS A 344 -5.31 -1.27 1.57
N CYS A 345 -5.27 -1.95 2.72
CA CYS A 345 -4.05 -2.15 3.51
C CYS A 345 -2.91 -2.80 2.71
N GLY A 346 -3.19 -3.78 1.85
CA GLY A 346 -2.19 -4.43 0.99
C GLY A 346 -1.53 -3.46 -0.01
N PRO A 347 -2.33 -2.80 -0.88
CA PRO A 347 -1.83 -1.77 -1.79
C PRO A 347 -1.11 -0.64 -1.08
N ASN A 348 -1.63 -0.16 0.04
CA ASN A 348 -1.03 0.94 0.81
C ASN A 348 0.33 0.54 1.41
N ALA A 349 0.43 -0.64 2.04
CA ALA A 349 1.70 -1.14 2.58
C ALA A 349 2.74 -1.37 1.46
N THR A 350 2.28 -1.85 0.30
CA THR A 350 3.14 -2.03 -0.87
C THR A 350 3.66 -0.69 -1.40
N ALA A 351 2.78 0.32 -1.47
CA ALA A 351 3.16 1.66 -1.89
C ALA A 351 4.19 2.29 -0.96
N GLN A 352 4.08 2.11 0.36
CA GLN A 352 5.09 2.63 1.29
C GLN A 352 6.47 1.99 1.06
N ALA A 353 6.52 0.68 0.80
CA ALA A 353 7.79 0.01 0.49
C ALA A 353 8.39 0.49 -0.85
N LEU A 354 7.55 0.77 -1.85
CA LEU A 354 7.98 1.31 -3.14
C LEU A 354 8.34 2.79 -3.09
N GLY A 355 7.67 3.59 -2.25
CA GLY A 355 8.02 4.99 -2.02
C GLY A 355 9.41 5.15 -1.42
N TYR A 356 9.83 4.23 -0.55
CA TYR A 356 11.23 4.16 -0.12
C TYR A 356 12.18 3.98 -1.31
N TRP A 357 11.86 3.09 -2.26
CA TRP A 357 12.72 2.86 -3.43
C TRP A 357 12.70 4.03 -4.42
N ASP A 358 11.57 4.74 -4.54
CA ASP A 358 11.48 6.00 -5.31
C ASP A 358 12.58 6.97 -4.87
N ASP A 359 12.66 7.23 -3.56
CA ASP A 359 13.65 8.11 -2.94
C ASP A 359 15.08 7.52 -2.94
N ASN A 360 15.26 6.23 -3.29
CA ASN A 360 16.53 5.50 -3.25
C ASN A 360 16.95 4.95 -4.63
N GLY A 361 16.73 5.74 -5.68
CA GLY A 361 17.29 5.49 -7.02
C GLY A 361 16.31 4.88 -8.03
N TYR A 362 15.03 4.72 -7.67
CA TYR A 362 13.98 4.20 -8.54
C TYR A 362 12.85 5.22 -8.74
N GLY A 363 13.23 6.48 -8.99
CA GLY A 363 12.35 7.65 -8.99
C GLY A 363 11.14 7.63 -9.95
N ASN A 364 10.94 6.61 -10.78
CA ASN A 364 9.75 6.55 -11.64
C ASN A 364 8.51 6.00 -10.92
N LEU A 365 8.62 5.62 -9.64
CA LEU A 365 7.56 4.91 -8.92
C LEU A 365 6.48 5.83 -8.35
N VAL A 366 6.87 7.02 -7.86
CA VAL A 366 5.95 8.02 -7.27
C VAL A 366 6.14 9.36 -7.96
N ASP A 367 7.26 10.04 -7.74
CA ASP A 367 7.54 11.32 -8.39
C ASP A 367 9.02 11.73 -8.34
N ASN A 368 9.85 10.99 -9.04
CA ASN A 368 11.26 11.29 -9.30
C ASN A 368 12.12 11.40 -8.03
N GLY A 369 11.85 10.57 -7.02
CA GLY A 369 12.55 10.59 -5.73
C GLY A 369 11.94 11.56 -4.73
N HIS A 370 10.62 11.73 -4.80
CA HIS A 370 9.84 12.60 -3.92
C HIS A 370 8.58 11.90 -3.41
N ALA A 371 8.74 10.73 -2.78
CA ALA A 371 7.65 9.85 -2.37
C ALA A 371 6.61 10.48 -1.41
N ASN A 372 6.85 11.66 -0.85
CA ASN A 372 5.97 12.34 0.11
C ASN A 372 5.31 13.62 -0.43
N ASN A 373 5.37 13.88 -1.73
CA ASN A 373 4.91 15.14 -2.31
C ASN A 373 3.42 15.20 -2.67
N GLY A 374 2.66 14.11 -2.45
CA GLY A 374 1.24 14.04 -2.74
C GLY A 374 0.89 13.30 -4.03
N HIS A 375 1.83 12.62 -4.68
CA HIS A 375 1.58 11.79 -5.88
C HIS A 375 1.51 10.29 -5.58
N GLU A 376 1.59 9.90 -4.31
CA GLU A 376 1.52 8.49 -3.87
C GLU A 376 0.19 7.80 -4.20
N ASP A 377 -0.89 8.55 -4.45
CA ASP A 377 -2.20 7.99 -4.81
C ASP A 377 -2.21 7.32 -6.18
N GLU A 378 -1.49 7.88 -7.16
CA GLU A 378 -1.34 7.26 -8.48
C GLU A 378 -0.73 5.85 -8.35
N LEU A 379 0.33 5.72 -7.53
CA LEU A 379 0.96 4.43 -7.21
C LEU A 379 -0.01 3.50 -6.45
N ILE A 380 -0.69 4.00 -5.42
CA ILE A 380 -1.62 3.19 -4.62
C ILE A 380 -2.78 2.68 -5.48
N PHE A 381 -3.35 3.50 -6.36
CA PHE A 381 -4.43 3.06 -7.26
C PHE A 381 -3.93 2.08 -8.32
N ALA A 382 -2.72 2.26 -8.85
CA ALA A 382 -2.09 1.28 -9.72
C ALA A 382 -1.93 -0.08 -8.99
N LEU A 383 -1.48 -0.06 -7.73
CA LEU A 383 -1.37 -1.25 -6.89
C LEU A 383 -2.73 -1.87 -6.54
N MET A 384 -3.77 -1.06 -6.26
CA MET A 384 -5.13 -1.58 -6.06
C MET A 384 -5.58 -2.37 -7.29
N LYS A 385 -5.38 -1.82 -8.49
CA LYS A 385 -5.70 -2.52 -9.74
C LYS A 385 -4.86 -3.78 -9.93
N ALA A 386 -3.55 -3.69 -9.78
CA ALA A 386 -2.61 -4.80 -10.02
C ALA A 386 -2.77 -5.94 -9.01
N GLN A 387 -3.09 -5.61 -7.75
CA GLN A 387 -3.29 -6.57 -6.66
C GLN A 387 -4.76 -7.03 -6.56
N ASN A 388 -5.61 -6.69 -7.53
CA ASN A 388 -7.01 -7.12 -7.56
C ASN A 388 -7.77 -6.79 -6.27
N TYR A 389 -7.58 -5.55 -5.78
CA TYR A 389 -8.25 -5.02 -4.59
C TYR A 389 -9.77 -5.01 -4.77
N ASN A 390 -10.46 -5.35 -3.69
CA ASN A 390 -11.91 -5.21 -3.57
C ASN A 390 -12.26 -4.43 -2.29
N PRO A 391 -13.09 -3.38 -2.34
CA PRO A 391 -13.41 -2.57 -1.15
C PRO A 391 -14.15 -3.34 -0.04
N SER A 392 -14.82 -4.45 -0.35
CA SER A 392 -15.52 -5.29 0.63
C SER A 392 -14.61 -6.32 1.30
N ASN A 393 -13.60 -6.82 0.59
CA ASN A 393 -12.76 -7.93 1.05
C ASN A 393 -11.28 -7.55 1.24
N GLY A 394 -10.88 -6.37 0.79
CA GLY A 394 -9.49 -5.95 0.65
C GLY A 394 -8.74 -6.69 -0.45
N THR A 395 -7.46 -6.95 -0.20
CA THR A 395 -6.54 -7.64 -1.09
C THR A 395 -6.11 -8.97 -0.46
N TYR A 396 -6.07 -10.05 -1.23
CA TYR A 396 -5.55 -11.34 -0.76
C TYR A 396 -4.03 -11.37 -0.79
N GLY A 397 -3.39 -12.06 0.16
CA GLY A 397 -1.93 -12.15 0.27
C GLY A 397 -1.24 -12.60 -1.02
N ASN A 398 -1.79 -13.63 -1.68
CA ASN A 398 -1.29 -14.14 -2.95
C ASN A 398 -1.38 -13.16 -4.14
N LYS A 399 -1.98 -11.97 -3.95
CA LYS A 399 -2.01 -10.89 -4.95
C LYS A 399 -0.99 -9.80 -4.70
N ILE A 400 -0.35 -9.76 -3.54
CA ILE A 400 0.65 -8.73 -3.20
C ILE A 400 1.87 -8.83 -4.11
N ALA A 401 2.58 -9.97 -4.09
CA ALA A 401 3.80 -10.13 -4.89
C ALA A 401 3.56 -9.98 -6.41
N PRO A 402 2.53 -10.63 -7.02
CA PRO A 402 2.27 -10.45 -8.44
C PRO A 402 1.90 -9.02 -8.81
N GLY A 403 1.09 -8.34 -7.99
CA GLY A 403 0.69 -6.96 -8.27
C GLY A 403 1.84 -5.96 -8.10
N LEU A 404 2.72 -6.17 -7.12
CA LEU A 404 3.97 -5.41 -6.97
C LEU A 404 4.85 -5.56 -8.22
N VAL A 405 5.14 -6.80 -8.63
CA VAL A 405 5.95 -7.08 -9.82
C VAL A 405 5.32 -6.48 -11.07
N ALA A 406 3.98 -6.54 -11.19
CA ALA A 406 3.28 -5.93 -12.31
C ALA A 406 3.48 -4.41 -12.35
N VAL A 407 3.27 -3.69 -11.24
CA VAL A 407 3.44 -2.22 -11.20
C VAL A 407 4.88 -1.81 -11.50
N CYS A 408 5.87 -2.52 -10.96
CA CYS A 408 7.26 -2.17 -11.14
C CYS A 408 7.82 -2.54 -12.53
N ASN A 409 7.33 -3.61 -13.17
CA ASN A 409 8.00 -4.18 -14.34
C ASN A 409 7.17 -4.16 -15.62
N TYR A 410 5.85 -4.10 -15.51
CA TYR A 410 5.02 -4.21 -16.71
C TYR A 410 4.95 -2.84 -17.38
N ASN A 411 5.15 -2.85 -18.70
CA ASN A 411 4.99 -1.69 -19.56
C ASN A 411 3.65 -0.95 -19.37
N THR A 412 2.60 -1.66 -18.93
CA THR A 412 1.27 -1.09 -18.64
C THR A 412 1.31 -0.02 -17.55
N TYR A 413 2.35 -0.04 -16.69
CA TYR A 413 2.58 0.94 -15.63
C TYR A 413 3.81 1.83 -15.88
N GLY A 414 4.55 1.62 -16.99
CA GLY A 414 5.62 2.53 -17.44
C GLY A 414 6.93 2.52 -16.65
N ASN A 415 7.12 1.57 -15.73
CA ASN A 415 8.27 1.55 -14.82
C ASN A 415 9.48 0.74 -15.33
N GLU A 416 9.28 -0.51 -15.76
CA GLU A 416 10.31 -1.43 -16.28
C GLU A 416 11.57 -1.60 -15.38
N LEU A 417 11.40 -1.58 -14.06
CA LEU A 417 12.48 -1.50 -13.07
C LEU A 417 13.06 -2.85 -12.63
N SER A 418 12.60 -3.96 -13.22
CA SER A 418 13.07 -5.34 -12.95
C SER A 418 13.01 -5.79 -11.48
N PHE A 419 12.05 -5.30 -10.70
CA PHE A 419 11.81 -5.72 -9.32
C PHE A 419 11.41 -7.20 -9.25
N SER A 420 11.80 -7.84 -8.15
CA SER A 420 11.33 -9.17 -7.80
C SER A 420 10.67 -9.14 -6.42
N SER A 421 9.64 -9.97 -6.27
CA SER A 421 8.98 -10.20 -5.00
C SER A 421 8.42 -11.62 -4.99
N SER A 422 8.43 -12.24 -3.81
CA SER A 422 7.90 -13.58 -3.58
C SER A 422 7.15 -13.59 -2.26
N GLU A 423 6.15 -14.45 -2.14
CA GLU A 423 5.50 -14.73 -0.87
C GLU A 423 6.39 -15.68 -0.05
N ILE A 424 6.74 -15.27 1.17
CA ILE A 424 7.42 -16.11 2.16
C ILE A 424 6.43 -16.36 3.29
N GLY A 425 5.89 -17.58 3.37
CA GLY A 425 5.10 -18.01 4.53
C GLY A 425 6.02 -18.41 5.68
N SER A 426 5.59 -18.13 6.92
CA SER A 426 6.39 -18.42 8.13
C SER A 426 7.84 -17.90 8.06
N PRO A 427 8.07 -16.60 7.79
CA PRO A 427 9.41 -16.04 7.62
C PRO A 427 10.29 -16.30 8.85
N SER A 428 11.57 -16.59 8.64
CA SER A 428 12.55 -16.74 9.71
C SER A 428 12.99 -15.37 10.24
N TRP A 429 13.17 -15.24 11.56
CA TRP A 429 13.68 -14.01 12.16
C TRP A 429 15.07 -13.64 11.61
N GLY A 430 16.01 -14.61 11.64
CA GLY A 430 17.40 -14.37 11.26
C GLY A 430 17.65 -14.25 9.76
N GLY A 431 17.06 -15.14 8.95
CA GLY A 431 17.33 -15.21 7.51
C GLY A 431 16.52 -14.24 6.69
N ASP A 432 15.21 -14.12 6.97
CA ASP A 432 14.29 -13.35 6.15
C ASP A 432 14.12 -11.93 6.70
N ILE A 433 13.61 -11.78 7.93
CA ILE A 433 13.27 -10.48 8.52
C ILE A 433 14.54 -9.62 8.72
N LYS A 434 15.51 -10.13 9.50
CA LYS A 434 16.79 -9.44 9.72
C LYS A 434 17.57 -9.30 8.42
N GLY A 435 17.51 -10.31 7.56
CA GLY A 435 18.14 -10.31 6.25
C GLY A 435 17.71 -9.11 5.41
N GLU A 436 16.42 -8.81 5.31
CA GLU A 436 15.96 -7.63 4.56
C GLU A 436 16.32 -6.31 5.27
N ILE A 437 16.14 -6.22 6.60
CA ILE A 437 16.34 -4.97 7.34
C ILE A 437 17.82 -4.55 7.39
N ILE A 438 18.75 -5.48 7.62
CA ILE A 438 20.19 -5.18 7.62
C ILE A 438 20.65 -4.64 6.26
N HIS A 439 20.03 -5.11 5.17
CA HIS A 439 20.28 -4.62 3.81
C HIS A 439 19.47 -3.37 3.44
N ARG A 440 18.77 -2.76 4.40
CA ARG A 440 17.94 -1.56 4.22
C ARG A 440 16.86 -1.73 3.16
N ARG A 441 16.19 -2.88 3.16
CA ARG A 441 15.11 -3.21 2.21
C ARG A 441 13.79 -3.35 2.97
N PRO A 442 12.88 -2.36 2.91
CA PRO A 442 11.58 -2.51 3.55
C PRO A 442 10.78 -3.59 2.82
N PHE A 443 9.88 -4.24 3.54
CA PHE A 443 9.05 -5.31 2.98
C PHE A 443 7.61 -5.19 3.46
N VAL A 444 6.68 -5.74 2.69
CA VAL A 444 5.29 -5.85 3.13
C VAL A 444 5.19 -7.04 4.08
N TYR A 445 4.71 -6.80 5.29
CA TYR A 445 4.42 -7.81 6.29
C TYR A 445 2.91 -8.01 6.38
N PHE A 446 2.49 -9.26 6.51
CA PHE A 446 1.08 -9.64 6.56
C PHE A 446 0.85 -10.52 7.77
N ASN A 447 -0.12 -10.14 8.59
CA ASN A 447 -0.62 -10.93 9.70
C ASN A 447 -2.10 -11.28 9.48
N TRP A 448 -2.45 -12.55 9.68
CA TRP A 448 -3.78 -13.10 9.38
C TRP A 448 -4.14 -14.21 10.34
N ASP A 449 -5.31 -14.17 10.97
CA ASP A 449 -5.93 -15.35 11.57
C ASP A 449 -7.23 -15.76 10.84
N THR A 450 -7.19 -16.88 10.12
CA THR A 450 -8.37 -17.51 9.47
C THR A 450 -9.19 -18.38 10.42
N ASN A 451 -8.59 -18.82 11.52
CA ASN A 451 -9.18 -19.83 12.40
C ASN A 451 -10.11 -19.20 13.46
N SER A 452 -10.12 -17.86 13.55
CA SER A 452 -10.90 -17.09 14.51
C SER A 452 -11.90 -16.19 13.79
N TYR A 453 -13.19 -16.46 13.94
CA TYR A 453 -14.23 -15.52 13.52
C TYR A 453 -14.55 -14.50 14.63
N PRO A 454 -14.74 -13.20 14.31
CA PRO A 454 -14.52 -12.54 13.03
C PRO A 454 -13.06 -12.60 12.55
N ASN A 455 -12.90 -13.06 11.30
CA ASN A 455 -11.61 -13.15 10.65
C ASN A 455 -11.04 -11.75 10.49
N TRP A 456 -9.73 -11.63 10.67
CA TRP A 456 -9.03 -10.37 10.45
C TRP A 456 -7.72 -10.64 9.74
N ALA A 457 -7.32 -9.70 8.90
CA ALA A 457 -6.05 -9.74 8.20
C ALA A 457 -5.60 -8.30 7.98
N HIS A 458 -4.31 -8.03 8.17
CA HIS A 458 -3.77 -6.70 7.93
C HIS A 458 -2.39 -6.76 7.29
N PHE A 459 -2.14 -5.85 6.35
CA PHE A 459 -0.82 -5.67 5.76
C PHE A 459 -0.21 -4.42 6.34
N THR A 460 1.08 -4.46 6.65
CA THR A 460 1.88 -3.34 7.14
C THR A 460 3.23 -3.31 6.43
N THR A 461 3.99 -2.24 6.59
CA THR A 461 5.34 -2.15 6.01
C THR A 461 6.38 -2.28 7.10
N ALA A 462 7.18 -3.34 7.07
CA ALA A 462 8.26 -3.53 8.04
C ALA A 462 9.45 -2.60 7.73
N MET A 463 9.97 -1.96 8.77
CA MET A 463 10.99 -0.91 8.65
C MET A 463 12.08 -0.97 9.71
N GLY A 464 12.12 -1.99 10.56
CA GLY A 464 13.17 -2.11 11.56
C GLY A 464 12.93 -3.24 12.54
N TYR A 465 13.93 -3.54 13.37
CA TYR A 465 13.78 -4.51 14.45
C TYR A 465 14.60 -4.14 15.70
N ASN A 466 14.19 -4.71 16.84
CA ASN A 466 14.95 -4.84 18.08
C ASN A 466 14.99 -6.31 18.52
N GLU A 467 16.05 -6.69 19.25
CA GLU A 467 16.19 -8.04 19.82
C GLU A 467 16.11 -8.06 21.34
N ASP A 468 15.98 -6.90 21.97
CA ASP A 468 15.91 -6.78 23.42
C ASP A 468 14.47 -6.97 23.91
N ALA A 469 14.30 -7.92 24.84
CA ALA A 469 13.02 -8.35 25.39
C ALA A 469 12.11 -9.10 24.40
N GLY A 470 12.70 -9.77 23.41
CA GLY A 470 12.04 -10.57 22.38
C GLY A 470 12.39 -10.13 20.96
N HIS A 471 11.81 -10.78 19.98
CA HIS A 471 11.87 -10.38 18.58
C HIS A 471 10.84 -9.30 18.30
N ILE A 472 11.27 -8.03 18.33
CA ILE A 472 10.39 -6.88 18.15
C ILE A 472 10.52 -6.34 16.73
N LEU A 473 9.44 -6.45 15.95
CA LEU A 473 9.36 -5.94 14.59
C LEU A 473 8.74 -4.54 14.59
N PHE A 474 9.40 -3.59 13.95
CA PHE A 474 8.88 -2.24 13.74
C PHE A 474 8.16 -2.19 12.40
N VAL A 475 6.88 -1.81 12.41
CA VAL A 475 6.07 -1.70 11.22
C VAL A 475 5.40 -0.33 11.13
N ASN A 476 5.30 0.21 9.92
CA ASN A 476 4.36 1.28 9.62
C ASN A 476 2.97 0.68 9.57
N TYR A 477 2.15 1.08 10.53
CA TYR A 477 0.72 0.84 10.49
C TYR A 477 0.10 1.81 9.47
N ASN A 478 -0.82 1.33 8.62
CA ASN A 478 -1.40 2.14 7.55
C ASN A 478 -2.38 3.23 8.05
N TYR A 479 -2.33 3.60 9.32
CA TYR A 479 -3.16 4.62 9.94
C TYR A 479 -2.31 5.41 10.93
N SER A 480 -2.76 6.61 11.30
CA SER A 480 -2.09 7.43 12.30
C SER A 480 -1.89 6.67 13.63
N PRO A 481 -0.78 6.94 14.34
CA PRO A 481 0.17 8.02 14.08
C PRO A 481 1.27 7.71 13.06
N ASP A 482 1.96 8.76 12.59
CA ASP A 482 3.19 8.68 11.77
C ASP A 482 4.41 8.22 12.58
N THR A 483 4.23 7.15 13.33
CA THR A 483 5.25 6.52 14.17
C THR A 483 5.09 5.01 14.06
N PRO A 484 6.18 4.25 14.11
CA PRO A 484 6.11 2.82 13.93
C PRO A 484 5.42 2.14 15.11
N TYR A 485 4.68 1.09 14.80
CA TYR A 485 4.19 0.11 15.77
C TYR A 485 5.29 -0.90 16.03
N GLU A 486 5.45 -1.28 17.30
CA GLU A 486 6.33 -2.36 17.71
C GLU A 486 5.49 -3.60 17.97
N LEU A 487 5.69 -4.64 17.18
CA LEU A 487 5.01 -5.92 17.30
C LEU A 487 5.95 -6.93 17.94
N ASN A 488 5.50 -7.62 18.98
CA ASN A 488 6.24 -8.78 19.46
C ASN A 488 5.95 -9.97 18.54
N TRP A 489 6.91 -10.24 17.64
CA TRP A 489 6.81 -11.26 16.61
C TRP A 489 6.72 -12.69 17.19
N ASP A 490 7.23 -12.90 18.41
CA ASP A 490 7.23 -14.20 19.08
C ASP A 490 5.82 -14.67 19.48
N ASN A 491 4.87 -13.74 19.58
CA ASN A 491 3.46 -14.02 19.88
C ASN A 491 2.61 -14.30 18.64
N ILE A 492 3.19 -14.18 17.43
CA ILE A 492 2.47 -14.41 16.17
C ILE A 492 2.68 -15.87 15.76
N SER A 493 1.60 -16.60 15.49
CA SER A 493 1.71 -17.97 14.97
C SER A 493 2.39 -17.97 13.61
N SER A 494 3.30 -18.91 13.35
CA SER A 494 3.97 -19.04 12.05
C SER A 494 3.01 -19.33 10.90
N GLN A 495 1.83 -19.90 11.20
CA GLN A 495 0.77 -20.16 10.20
C GLN A 495 -0.01 -18.90 9.82
N ASN A 496 0.16 -17.83 10.57
CA ASN A 496 -0.65 -16.62 10.51
C ASN A 496 0.14 -15.42 9.95
N GLU A 497 1.26 -15.67 9.29
CA GLU A 497 2.13 -14.61 8.81
C GLU A 497 2.78 -14.89 7.46
N PHE A 498 2.93 -13.82 6.70
CA PHE A 498 3.63 -13.81 5.43
C PHE A 498 4.47 -12.55 5.29
N MET A 499 5.53 -12.68 4.52
CA MET A 499 6.43 -11.59 4.17
C MET A 499 6.54 -11.52 2.65
N TYR A 500 6.52 -10.29 2.12
CA TYR A 500 6.71 -10.01 0.70
C TYR A 500 7.91 -9.06 0.54
N PRO A 501 9.12 -9.59 0.33
CA PRO A 501 10.29 -8.77 0.09
C PRO A 501 10.13 -7.92 -1.16
N VAL A 502 10.63 -6.69 -1.11
CA VAL A 502 10.64 -5.77 -2.27
C VAL A 502 12.08 -5.61 -2.72
N LYS A 503 12.49 -6.44 -3.68
CA LYS A 503 13.88 -6.50 -4.16
C LYS A 503 13.97 -5.82 -5.51
N PRO A 504 14.59 -4.64 -5.61
CA PRO A 504 14.83 -4.06 -6.92
C PRO A 504 15.72 -5.00 -7.74
N GLY A 505 15.58 -4.94 -9.06
CA GLY A 505 16.53 -5.58 -9.97
C GLY A 505 17.91 -4.92 -9.88
N GLY A 506 18.88 -5.44 -10.62
CA GLY A 506 20.11 -4.67 -10.86
C GLY A 506 19.72 -3.31 -11.43
N THR A 507 20.33 -2.24 -10.91
CA THR A 507 19.98 -0.85 -11.25
C THR A 507 19.83 -0.71 -12.77
N PRO A 508 18.61 -0.48 -13.30
CA PRO A 508 18.47 -0.14 -14.70
C PRO A 508 19.12 1.23 -14.86
N MET A 509 20.26 1.30 -15.55
CA MET A 509 20.66 2.57 -16.14
C MET A 509 19.66 2.83 -17.26
N PHE A 510 18.81 3.82 -17.08
CA PHE A 510 17.97 4.34 -18.14
C PHE A 510 18.84 5.15 -19.10
N ASP A 511 19.43 4.48 -20.08
CA ASP A 511 19.93 5.13 -21.28
C ASP A 511 18.78 5.16 -22.30
N THR A 512 18.21 6.35 -22.54
CA THR A 512 17.29 6.52 -23.66
C THR A 512 18.10 6.80 -24.92
N ILE A 513 18.02 5.92 -25.91
CA ILE A 513 18.54 6.12 -27.28
C ILE A 513 17.40 5.86 -28.27
N TRP A 514 17.26 6.75 -29.25
CA TRP A 514 16.33 6.62 -30.39
C TRP A 514 17.12 6.62 -31.71
N THR A 515 16.72 5.81 -32.69
CA THR A 515 17.33 5.71 -34.04
C THR A 515 16.27 5.34 -35.09
N GLU A 516 16.41 5.88 -36.32
CA GLU A 516 15.46 5.78 -37.45
C GLU A 516 15.85 4.79 -38.58
N ASP A 517 16.85 3.92 -38.41
CA ASP A 517 17.35 3.14 -39.56
C ASP A 517 16.67 1.74 -39.67
N PHE A 518 15.46 1.70 -40.25
CA PHE A 518 14.69 0.45 -40.45
C PHE A 518 14.87 -0.21 -41.82
N GLU A 519 15.62 0.39 -42.76
CA GLU A 519 15.66 -0.07 -44.15
C GLU A 519 17.02 -0.57 -44.64
N ASP A 520 18.10 -0.44 -43.85
CA ASP A 520 19.40 -0.93 -44.30
C ASP A 520 19.56 -2.45 -44.06
N SER A 521 19.67 -3.19 -45.17
CA SER A 521 19.97 -4.63 -45.19
C SER A 521 21.31 -5.01 -44.52
N THR A 522 22.15 -4.05 -44.15
CA THR A 522 23.55 -4.27 -43.71
C THR A 522 23.91 -3.88 -42.28
N LEU A 523 22.97 -3.46 -41.42
CA LEU A 523 23.32 -3.11 -40.04
C LEU A 523 23.69 -4.36 -39.21
N ALA A 524 24.98 -4.52 -38.95
CA ALA A 524 25.51 -5.47 -37.97
C ALA A 524 24.96 -5.19 -36.56
N GLU A 525 24.94 -6.21 -35.70
CA GLU A 525 24.54 -6.09 -34.29
C GLU A 525 25.20 -4.86 -33.62
N TRP A 526 24.37 -4.03 -33.00
CA TRP A 526 24.84 -2.92 -32.18
C TRP A 526 25.23 -3.49 -30.82
N SER A 527 26.53 -3.49 -30.51
CA SER A 527 27.02 -3.82 -29.17
C SER A 527 27.40 -2.53 -28.44
N PHE A 528 26.69 -2.22 -27.36
CA PHE A 528 27.10 -1.15 -26.44
C PHE A 528 28.08 -1.73 -25.41
N ARG A 529 29.18 -1.01 -25.13
CA ARG A 529 30.05 -1.36 -24.01
C ARG A 529 29.42 -0.86 -22.71
N SER A 530 28.60 -1.68 -22.07
CA SER A 530 28.27 -1.50 -20.65
C SER A 530 29.17 -2.42 -19.80
N GLN A 531 29.54 -1.99 -18.59
CA GLN A 531 30.34 -2.81 -17.67
C GLN A 531 29.52 -3.87 -16.92
N GLY A 532 28.53 -4.48 -17.58
CA GLY A 532 27.70 -5.56 -17.04
C GLY A 532 28.12 -6.96 -17.53
N LEU A 533 27.70 -8.01 -16.81
CA LEU A 533 27.95 -9.43 -17.17
C LEU A 533 27.27 -9.86 -18.49
N TYR A 534 26.30 -9.08 -18.98
CA TYR A 534 25.63 -9.27 -20.27
C TYR A 534 25.50 -7.89 -20.95
N PRO A 535 26.23 -7.62 -22.05
CA PRO A 535 25.98 -6.41 -22.82
C PRO A 535 24.56 -6.53 -23.42
N PRO A 536 23.70 -5.50 -23.29
CA PRO A 536 22.43 -5.51 -23.99
C PRO A 536 22.69 -5.57 -25.50
N SER A 537 22.00 -6.49 -26.17
CA SER A 537 22.01 -6.64 -27.63
C SER A 537 20.61 -6.39 -28.17
N TRP A 538 20.54 -5.66 -29.29
CA TRP A 538 19.29 -5.34 -29.98
C TRP A 538 19.33 -5.94 -31.38
N GLY A 539 18.28 -6.69 -31.73
CA GLY A 539 18.16 -7.37 -33.02
C GLY A 539 17.00 -6.81 -33.86
N ARG A 540 16.87 -7.30 -35.10
CA ARG A 540 15.82 -6.90 -36.06
C ARG A 540 14.37 -7.09 -35.56
N THR A 541 14.17 -7.87 -34.50
CA THR A 541 12.86 -8.15 -33.89
C THR A 541 12.60 -7.35 -32.61
N SER A 542 13.51 -6.46 -32.21
CA SER A 542 13.43 -5.68 -30.97
C SER A 542 12.48 -4.47 -31.04
N TYR A 543 11.67 -4.34 -32.10
CA TYR A 543 10.62 -3.33 -32.18
C TYR A 543 9.41 -3.75 -31.32
N ARG A 544 8.96 -2.90 -30.40
CA ARG A 544 7.62 -3.02 -29.80
C ARG A 544 6.78 -1.83 -30.25
N SER A 545 5.98 -2.07 -31.27
CA SER A 545 4.80 -1.26 -31.55
C SER A 545 3.75 -1.48 -30.46
N HIS A 546 2.98 -0.45 -30.14
CA HIS A 546 1.94 -0.39 -29.11
C HIS A 546 0.70 -1.28 -29.41
N VAL A 547 0.85 -2.34 -30.21
CA VAL A 547 -0.28 -3.11 -30.80
C VAL A 547 -0.74 -4.30 -29.97
N SER A 548 -0.05 -4.68 -28.91
CA SER A 548 -0.41 -5.88 -28.14
C SER A 548 -1.16 -5.61 -26.83
N THR A 549 -1.49 -4.35 -26.51
CA THR A 549 -2.30 -4.02 -25.34
C THR A 549 -3.71 -3.55 -25.75
N PRO A 550 -4.79 -4.13 -25.19
CA PRO A 550 -6.17 -3.66 -25.41
C PRO A 550 -6.44 -2.24 -24.89
N HIS A 551 -5.45 -1.60 -24.27
CA HIS A 551 -5.53 -0.28 -23.67
C HIS A 551 -4.33 0.55 -24.16
N PRO A 552 -4.53 1.63 -24.93
CA PRO A 552 -3.45 2.51 -25.36
C PRO A 552 -2.89 3.29 -24.16
N SER A 553 -1.66 3.76 -24.31
CA SER A 553 -1.02 4.69 -23.38
C SER A 553 -1.21 6.13 -23.89
N PRO A 554 -1.62 7.10 -23.06
CA PRO A 554 -1.92 6.96 -21.64
C PRO A 554 -3.26 6.23 -21.36
N PRO A 555 -3.47 5.70 -20.14
CA PRO A 555 -4.70 5.01 -19.75
C PRO A 555 -5.94 5.89 -20.03
N ASN A 556 -6.92 5.34 -20.75
CA ASN A 556 -8.10 6.01 -21.35
C ASN A 556 -7.90 6.62 -22.74
N GLY A 557 -6.74 6.47 -23.38
CA GLY A 557 -6.62 6.73 -24.80
C GLY A 557 -7.60 5.87 -25.59
N ASN A 558 -8.05 6.37 -26.75
CA ASN A 558 -8.85 5.55 -27.65
C ASN A 558 -7.90 4.64 -28.46
N PRO A 559 -8.10 3.29 -28.45
CA PRO A 559 -7.24 2.34 -29.15
C PRO A 559 -7.21 2.56 -30.67
N ALA A 560 -8.07 3.40 -31.25
CA ALA A 560 -7.95 3.83 -32.63
C ALA A 560 -6.72 4.74 -32.90
N PHE A 561 -5.98 5.19 -31.88
CA PHE A 561 -4.97 6.25 -32.00
C PHE A 561 -3.57 5.91 -31.44
N SER A 562 -3.23 4.63 -31.27
CA SER A 562 -1.84 4.20 -31.01
C SER A 562 -0.98 4.28 -32.28
N ALA A 563 0.35 4.21 -32.14
CA ALA A 563 1.25 4.06 -33.29
C ALA A 563 0.97 2.75 -34.06
N TYR A 564 0.44 2.86 -35.28
CA TYR A 564 0.23 1.75 -36.21
C TYR A 564 1.00 2.03 -37.50
N CYS A 565 1.63 1.00 -38.07
CA CYS A 565 1.80 0.96 -39.53
C CYS A 565 0.42 0.61 -40.09
N HIS A 566 -0.26 1.59 -40.67
CA HIS A 566 -1.60 1.39 -41.22
C HIS A 566 -1.49 1.21 -42.74
N PRO A 567 -1.64 -0.01 -43.28
CA PRO A 567 -1.94 -0.16 -44.70
C PRO A 567 -3.43 0.16 -44.85
N TRP A 568 -3.82 1.12 -45.68
CA TRP A 568 -5.25 1.29 -45.95
C TRP A 568 -5.83 0.03 -46.62
N PHE A 569 -7.05 -0.34 -46.20
CA PHE A 569 -7.88 -1.51 -46.58
C PHE A 569 -7.44 -2.91 -46.09
N GLY A 570 -7.72 -3.21 -44.82
CA GLY A 570 -8.14 -4.54 -44.36
C GLY A 570 -7.07 -5.55 -43.92
N SER A 571 -6.91 -5.68 -42.59
CA SER A 571 -6.39 -6.83 -41.80
C SER A 571 -4.95 -6.72 -41.22
N PRO A 572 -4.77 -6.82 -39.88
CA PRO A 572 -3.46 -6.95 -39.20
C PRO A 572 -3.10 -8.42 -38.85
N PRO A 573 -1.91 -8.71 -38.30
CA PRO A 573 -0.63 -8.89 -38.99
C PRO A 573 -0.26 -10.38 -39.18
N GLY A 574 0.15 -10.71 -40.41
CA GLY A 574 1.14 -11.76 -40.73
C GLY A 574 2.47 -11.10 -41.15
N PRO A 575 3.53 -11.85 -41.49
CA PRO A 575 4.84 -11.27 -41.83
C PRO A 575 4.75 -10.33 -43.05
N TYR A 576 5.39 -9.16 -42.95
CA TYR A 576 5.40 -8.13 -43.99
C TYR A 576 6.07 -8.63 -45.27
N VAL A 577 5.47 -8.33 -46.42
CA VAL A 577 6.06 -8.53 -47.75
C VAL A 577 6.83 -7.27 -48.14
N HIS A 578 7.95 -7.43 -48.85
CA HIS A 578 8.80 -6.31 -49.31
C HIS A 578 8.00 -5.24 -50.07
N ASN A 579 8.31 -3.96 -49.79
CA ASN A 579 7.83 -2.76 -50.51
C ASN A 579 6.34 -2.42 -50.32
N MET A 580 5.89 -2.22 -49.08
CA MET A 580 4.57 -1.61 -48.81
C MET A 580 4.73 -0.15 -48.39
N ASP A 581 3.95 0.74 -49.01
CA ASP A 581 3.71 2.10 -48.56
C ASP A 581 3.19 2.05 -47.11
N ALA A 582 4.04 2.40 -46.15
CA ALA A 582 3.70 2.31 -44.73
C ALA A 582 3.41 3.70 -44.17
N MET A 583 2.16 3.98 -43.80
CA MET A 583 1.86 5.15 -42.98
C MET A 583 2.36 4.89 -41.55
N MET A 584 3.43 5.57 -41.14
CA MET A 584 3.89 5.56 -39.75
C MET A 584 3.24 6.69 -38.97
N VAL A 585 2.41 6.33 -38.00
CA VAL A 585 1.94 7.26 -36.97
C VAL A 585 2.89 7.18 -35.78
N LEU A 586 3.62 8.26 -35.51
CA LEU A 586 4.49 8.36 -34.35
C LEU A 586 3.78 9.18 -33.26
N GLY A 587 3.47 8.55 -32.12
CA GLY A 587 2.86 9.20 -30.96
C GLY A 587 2.10 8.25 -30.02
N PRO A 588 1.63 8.76 -28.87
CA PRO A 588 1.70 10.15 -28.41
C PRO A 588 3.11 10.59 -28.00
N PHE A 589 3.52 11.79 -28.39
CA PHE A 589 4.65 12.48 -27.76
C PHE A 589 4.12 13.50 -26.77
N SER A 590 4.43 13.32 -25.48
CA SER A 590 4.17 14.33 -24.46
C SER A 590 5.18 15.46 -24.62
N THR A 591 4.77 16.58 -25.20
CA THR A 591 5.61 17.79 -25.25
C THR A 591 5.42 18.56 -23.94
N TYR A 592 5.90 18.01 -22.82
CA TYR A 592 5.84 18.65 -21.48
C TYR A 592 6.60 20.00 -21.40
N LYS A 593 6.91 20.64 -22.53
CA LYS A 593 7.58 21.92 -22.71
C LYS A 593 6.82 22.77 -23.71
N SER A 594 5.88 23.56 -23.19
CA SER A 594 5.44 24.93 -23.53
C SER A 594 5.51 25.56 -24.95
N SER A 595 6.04 24.94 -26.00
CA SER A 595 6.19 25.60 -27.31
C SER A 595 4.94 25.54 -28.18
N GLY A 596 4.00 24.62 -27.93
CA GLY A 596 2.88 24.36 -28.85
C GLY A 596 3.32 23.89 -30.24
N GLU A 597 4.60 23.54 -30.35
CA GLU A 597 5.29 23.17 -31.57
C GLU A 597 5.98 21.83 -31.35
N LEU A 598 5.56 20.81 -32.08
CA LEU A 598 6.28 19.57 -32.25
C LEU A 598 7.01 19.65 -33.60
N SER A 599 8.33 19.71 -33.55
CA SER A 599 9.19 19.67 -34.74
C SER A 599 9.87 18.31 -34.78
N ALA A 600 9.60 17.55 -35.84
CA ALA A 600 10.29 16.30 -36.14
C ALA A 600 11.16 16.49 -37.39
N TYR A 601 12.35 15.92 -37.36
CA TYR A 601 13.28 15.90 -38.47
C TYR A 601 13.36 14.49 -39.01
N ILE A 602 13.04 14.31 -40.28
CA ILE A 602 13.11 13.00 -40.94
C ILE A 602 14.37 12.96 -41.78
N TRP A 603 15.24 11.98 -41.52
CA TRP A 603 16.41 11.71 -42.34
C TRP A 603 16.09 10.63 -43.38
N ARG A 604 16.23 10.97 -44.67
CA ARG A 604 16.07 10.03 -45.77
C ARG A 604 17.44 9.57 -46.23
N ARG A 605 17.67 8.26 -46.24
CA ARG A 605 18.87 7.69 -46.87
C ARG A 605 18.67 7.40 -48.35
N ILE A 606 17.43 7.30 -48.81
CA ILE A 606 17.09 6.95 -50.19
C ILE A 606 16.14 8.04 -50.76
N PRO A 607 16.39 8.56 -51.97
CA PRO A 607 15.45 9.43 -52.65
C PRO A 607 14.28 8.57 -53.15
N ASP A 608 13.31 8.30 -52.28
CA ASP A 608 12.10 7.61 -52.68
C ASP A 608 11.18 8.54 -53.47
N THR A 609 10.66 8.01 -54.59
CA THR A 609 9.73 8.68 -55.51
C THR A 609 8.28 8.23 -55.30
N ASN A 610 8.03 7.26 -54.41
CA ASN A 610 6.72 6.61 -54.23
C ASN A 610 5.82 7.19 -53.13
N GLY A 611 6.29 8.20 -52.37
CA GLY A 611 5.40 9.00 -51.52
C GLY A 611 4.99 8.34 -50.20
N ASP A 612 5.96 7.99 -49.35
CA ASP A 612 5.70 7.61 -47.96
C ASP A 612 5.03 8.75 -47.19
N ALA A 613 4.01 8.44 -46.39
CA ALA A 613 3.30 9.42 -45.59
C ALA A 613 3.57 9.24 -44.08
N ILE A 614 4.06 10.29 -43.42
CA ILE A 614 4.26 10.31 -41.96
C ILE A 614 3.23 11.25 -41.32
N ALA A 615 2.47 10.73 -40.36
CA ALA A 615 1.51 11.49 -39.59
C ALA A 615 1.96 11.66 -38.13
N LEU A 616 2.02 12.91 -37.69
CA LEU A 616 2.37 13.29 -36.31
C LEU A 616 1.12 13.79 -35.59
N MET A 617 0.82 13.20 -34.44
CA MET A 617 -0.24 13.64 -33.54
C MET A 617 0.38 14.16 -32.24
N ALA A 618 0.15 15.44 -31.95
CA ALA A 618 0.64 16.07 -30.72
C ALA A 618 -0.51 16.21 -29.71
N SER A 619 -0.19 15.98 -28.43
CA SER A 619 -1.09 16.26 -27.32
C SER A 619 -0.33 17.04 -26.24
N LEU A 620 -0.95 18.10 -25.73
CA LEU A 620 -0.40 18.90 -24.63
C LEU A 620 -0.85 18.39 -23.26
N ASP A 621 -1.96 17.64 -23.18
CA ASP A 621 -2.57 17.21 -21.92
C ASP A 621 -2.80 15.69 -21.84
N GLY A 622 -2.33 14.92 -22.83
CA GLY A 622 -2.50 13.47 -22.89
C GLY A 622 -3.93 12.99 -23.19
N SER A 623 -4.90 13.91 -23.34
CA SER A 623 -6.34 13.59 -23.45
C SER A 623 -7.02 14.16 -24.70
N GLY A 624 -6.40 15.15 -25.36
CA GLY A 624 -6.82 15.67 -26.66
C GLY A 624 -5.67 15.71 -27.66
N PHE A 625 -5.87 15.13 -28.84
CA PHE A 625 -4.91 15.16 -29.96
C PHE A 625 -5.34 16.20 -30.99
N SER A 626 -4.41 17.04 -31.43
CA SER A 626 -4.65 17.99 -32.52
C SER A 626 -3.46 18.07 -33.46
N GLY A 627 -3.76 18.17 -34.76
CA GLY A 627 -2.78 18.13 -35.85
C GLY A 627 -2.72 16.77 -36.53
N THR A 628 -2.85 16.80 -37.86
CA THR A 628 -2.51 15.67 -38.73
C THR A 628 -1.65 16.24 -39.84
N ALA A 629 -0.41 15.77 -39.94
CA ALA A 629 0.48 16.07 -41.05
C ALA A 629 0.47 14.89 -42.03
N TYR A 630 0.53 15.14 -43.33
CA TYR A 630 0.75 14.14 -44.38
C TYR A 630 1.97 14.56 -45.19
N PHE A 631 3.01 13.74 -45.27
CA PHE A 631 3.99 13.83 -46.37
C PHE A 631 3.44 13.06 -47.56
#